data_AF-A0A528CN79-F1
#
_entry.id   AF-A0A528CN79-F1
#
_cell.length_a   1.000
_cell.length_b   1.000
_cell.length_c   1.000
_cell.angle_alpha   90.00
_cell.angle_beta   90.00
_cell.angle_gamma   90.00
#
_symmetry.space_group_name_H-M   'P 1'
#
loop_
_entity.id
_entity.type
_entity.pdbx_description
1 polymer ?
#
loop_
_entity_poly.entity_id
_entity_poly.type
_entity_poly.pdbx_seq_one_letter_code
_entity_poly.pdbx_strand_id
1 'polypeptide(L)'
;MEEHRTFNYAGVNMPVRVLVSHFIAFCRDKQRSPEFFCWPGIWMAGDNFNPEAGSLFVTHLSLFQDRGDTEQIFPRAVRGRSPENIKKLVNTFFGGMLVFDLALQWVLEPGPFRYDFKWLTGKSENAALIALASDSSRSTTARILTPAL
;
A
#
# COMPACT_ATOMS: atom_id res chain seq x y z
N MET A 1 -5.14 -7.22 15.86
CA MET A 1 -5.45 -5.77 15.97
C MET A 1 -6.76 -5.54 15.25
N GLU A 2 -7.67 -4.74 15.81
CA GLU A 2 -9.01 -4.56 15.24
C GLU A 2 -9.00 -3.90 13.86
N GLU A 3 -8.07 -2.99 13.63
CA GLU A 3 -7.88 -2.35 12.32
C GLU A 3 -7.43 -3.35 11.24
N HIS A 4 -6.55 -4.30 11.57
CA HIS A 4 -6.19 -5.39 10.66
C HIS A 4 -7.37 -6.31 10.35
N ARG A 5 -8.24 -6.55 11.34
CA ARG A 5 -9.42 -7.40 11.16
C ARG A 5 -10.42 -6.76 10.20
N THR A 6 -10.68 -5.46 10.37
CA THR A 6 -11.74 -4.73 9.67
C THR A 6 -11.28 -3.94 8.44
N PHE A 7 -9.97 -3.74 8.29
CA PHE A 7 -9.37 -2.77 7.35
C PHE A 7 -9.76 -1.31 7.56
N ASN A 8 -10.36 -1.00 8.71
CA ASN A 8 -10.68 0.38 9.07
C ASN A 8 -9.54 0.98 9.90
N TYR A 9 -8.47 1.38 9.23
CA TYR A 9 -7.35 2.08 9.88
C TYR A 9 -7.66 3.57 10.02
N ALA A 10 -7.22 4.17 11.12
CA ALA A 10 -7.11 5.62 11.23
C ALA A 10 -6.00 6.16 10.31
N GLY A 11 -6.15 7.42 9.84
CA GLY A 11 -5.27 8.00 8.81
C GLY A 11 -3.85 8.31 9.27
N VAL A 12 -3.63 8.57 10.57
CA VAL A 12 -2.31 8.91 11.10
C VAL A 12 -1.36 7.71 11.02
N ASN A 13 -0.20 7.89 10.38
CA ASN A 13 0.83 6.87 10.16
C ASN A 13 0.28 5.57 9.55
N MET A 14 -0.78 5.68 8.73
CA MET A 14 -1.53 4.52 8.27
C MET A 14 -0.67 3.49 7.51
N PRO A 15 0.21 3.85 6.55
CA PRO A 15 1.03 2.87 5.84
C PRO A 15 1.86 1.98 6.77
N VAL A 16 2.51 2.57 7.77
CA VAL A 16 3.30 1.83 8.77
C VAL A 16 2.40 0.90 9.58
N ARG A 17 1.25 1.38 10.03
CA ARG A 17 0.31 0.59 10.84
C ARG A 17 -0.25 -0.61 10.07
N VAL A 18 -0.53 -0.44 8.78
CA VAL A 18 -0.90 -1.55 7.89
C VAL A 18 0.22 -2.58 7.86
N LEU A 19 1.43 -2.19 7.43
CA LEU A 19 2.56 -3.13 7.28
C LEU A 19 2.87 -3.88 8.59
N VAL A 20 2.96 -3.14 9.69
CA VAL A 20 3.27 -3.72 11.01
C VAL A 20 2.18 -4.67 11.48
N SER A 21 0.90 -4.32 11.29
CA SER A 21 -0.19 -5.18 11.73
C SER A 21 -0.29 -6.48 10.93
N HIS A 22 0.00 -6.45 9.62
CA HIS A 22 0.11 -7.62 8.76
C HIS A 22 1.30 -8.49 9.15
N PHE A 23 2.47 -7.89 9.42
CA PHE A 23 3.65 -8.60 9.90
C PHE A 23 3.37 -9.32 11.24
N ILE A 24 2.75 -8.63 12.20
CA ILE A 24 2.39 -9.23 13.49
C ILE A 24 1.38 -10.36 13.32
N ALA A 25 0.38 -10.21 12.44
CA ALA A 25 -0.56 -11.29 12.13
C ALA A 25 0.17 -12.51 11.55
N PHE A 26 1.07 -12.29 10.58
CA PHE A 26 1.91 -13.34 10.00
C PHE A 26 2.75 -14.08 11.04
N CYS A 27 3.45 -13.35 11.92
CA CYS A 27 4.25 -13.98 12.98
C CYS A 27 3.40 -14.82 13.94
N ARG A 28 2.21 -14.34 14.32
CA ARG A 28 1.31 -15.06 15.23
C ARG A 28 0.79 -16.35 14.60
N ASP A 29 0.39 -16.30 13.34
CA ASP A 29 -0.11 -17.46 12.64
C ASP A 29 1.02 -18.45 12.35
N LYS A 30 2.21 -17.96 12.00
CA LYS A 30 3.42 -18.78 11.86
C LYS A 30 3.81 -19.48 13.15
N GLN A 31 3.66 -18.83 14.29
CA GLN A 31 3.91 -19.46 15.58
C GLN A 31 2.89 -20.57 15.90
N ARG A 32 1.64 -20.41 15.46
CA ARG A 32 0.54 -21.35 15.73
C ARG A 32 0.55 -22.57 14.81
N SER A 33 0.93 -22.39 13.56
CA SER A 33 0.91 -23.43 12.53
C SER A 33 2.21 -23.43 11.72
N PRO A 34 3.37 -23.60 12.36
CA PRO A 34 4.68 -23.51 11.70
C PRO A 34 4.82 -24.46 10.51
N GLU A 35 4.21 -25.65 10.58
CA GLU A 35 4.18 -26.66 9.54
C GLU A 35 3.61 -26.16 8.21
N PHE A 36 2.56 -25.34 8.25
CA PHE A 36 1.99 -24.72 7.07
C PHE A 36 2.95 -23.71 6.44
N PHE A 37 3.59 -22.87 7.26
CA PHE A 37 4.49 -21.82 6.75
C PHE A 37 5.84 -22.37 6.25
N CYS A 38 6.23 -23.58 6.67
CA CYS A 38 7.39 -24.29 6.11
C CYS A 38 7.06 -25.02 4.81
N TRP A 39 5.86 -25.60 4.68
CA TRP A 39 5.50 -26.49 3.57
C TRP A 39 4.10 -26.23 3.01
N PRO A 40 3.77 -25.00 2.59
CA PRO A 40 2.39 -24.65 2.22
C PRO A 40 1.84 -25.50 1.07
N GLY A 41 2.69 -25.95 0.14
CA GLY A 41 2.28 -26.82 -0.97
C GLY A 41 1.73 -28.19 -0.53
N ILE A 42 2.30 -28.79 0.52
CA ILE A 42 1.83 -30.09 1.04
C ILE A 42 0.46 -29.95 1.69
N TRP A 43 0.26 -28.86 2.44
CA TRP A 43 -0.98 -28.60 3.19
C TRP A 43 -2.13 -28.05 2.34
N MET A 44 -1.85 -27.67 1.09
CA MET A 44 -2.84 -27.10 0.17
C MET A 44 -3.16 -27.99 -1.03
N ALA A 45 -2.59 -29.20 -1.13
CA ALA A 45 -2.77 -30.08 -2.29
C ALA A 45 -2.99 -31.55 -1.91
N GLY A 46 -3.70 -32.27 -2.79
CA GLY A 46 -3.96 -33.70 -2.65
C GLY A 46 -4.77 -34.07 -1.40
N ASP A 47 -4.54 -35.26 -0.88
CA ASP A 47 -5.27 -35.81 0.29
C ASP A 47 -4.94 -35.09 1.61
N ASN A 48 -3.87 -34.29 1.62
CA ASN A 48 -3.44 -33.51 2.78
C ASN A 48 -4.07 -32.11 2.84
N PHE A 49 -4.99 -31.80 1.93
CA PHE A 49 -5.67 -30.51 1.92
C PHE A 49 -6.40 -30.27 3.25
N ASN A 50 -6.00 -29.21 3.94
CA ASN A 50 -6.66 -28.72 5.13
C ASN A 50 -7.35 -27.38 4.84
N PRO A 51 -8.69 -27.25 5.03
CA PRO A 51 -9.39 -25.97 4.89
C PRO A 51 -8.80 -24.82 5.71
N GLU A 52 -8.22 -25.10 6.88
CA GLU A 52 -7.54 -24.10 7.71
C GLU A 52 -6.26 -23.59 7.05
N ALA A 53 -5.48 -24.48 6.42
CA ALA A 53 -4.30 -24.10 5.64
C ALA A 53 -4.68 -23.22 4.44
N GLY A 54 -5.78 -23.54 3.76
CA GLY A 54 -6.34 -22.68 2.71
C GLY A 54 -6.74 -21.29 3.24
N SER A 55 -7.35 -21.23 4.43
CA SER A 55 -7.70 -19.96 5.08
C SER A 55 -6.47 -19.13 5.47
N LEU A 56 -5.42 -19.79 5.99
CA LEU A 56 -4.13 -19.16 6.29
C LEU A 56 -3.49 -18.59 5.03
N PHE A 57 -3.48 -19.37 3.94
CA PHE A 57 -2.95 -18.91 2.66
C PHE A 57 -3.66 -17.65 2.18
N VAL A 58 -5.00 -17.67 2.09
CA VAL A 58 -5.80 -16.54 1.61
C VAL A 58 -5.60 -15.30 2.49
N THR A 59 -5.43 -15.48 3.79
CA THR A 59 -5.23 -14.40 4.77
C THR A 59 -3.91 -13.66 4.56
N HIS A 60 -2.85 -14.39 4.16
CA HIS A 60 -1.49 -13.87 3.98
C HIS A 60 -1.12 -13.60 2.53
N LEU A 61 -2.09 -13.61 1.61
CA LEU A 61 -1.89 -13.13 0.24
C LEU A 61 -1.57 -11.64 0.22
N SER A 62 -0.94 -11.20 -0.88
CA SER A 62 -0.67 -9.78 -1.10
C SER A 62 -1.95 -8.94 -1.03
N LEU A 63 -1.83 -7.78 -0.37
CA LEU A 63 -2.91 -6.79 -0.22
C LEU A 63 -3.31 -6.17 -1.55
N PHE A 64 -2.29 -5.92 -2.37
CA PHE A 64 -2.40 -5.30 -3.66
C PHE A 64 -1.80 -6.22 -4.71
N GLN A 65 -2.35 -6.19 -5.92
CA GLN A 65 -1.90 -6.98 -7.05
C GLN A 65 -1.85 -6.13 -8.30
N ASP A 66 -0.85 -6.38 -9.12
CA ASP A 66 -0.88 -6.03 -10.53
C ASP A 66 -1.83 -6.99 -11.29
N ARG A 67 -2.11 -6.64 -12.54
CA ARG A 67 -2.77 -7.52 -13.48
C ARG A 67 -1.99 -7.51 -14.79
N GLY A 68 -1.88 -8.64 -15.46
CA GLY A 68 -1.09 -8.73 -16.70
C GLY A 68 -1.59 -7.86 -17.85
N ASP A 69 -2.81 -7.31 -17.76
CA ASP A 69 -3.42 -6.42 -18.75
C ASP A 69 -3.18 -4.94 -18.47
N THR A 70 -2.67 -4.54 -17.30
CA THR A 70 -2.47 -3.13 -16.95
C THR A 70 -1.27 -2.91 -16.03
N GLU A 71 -0.65 -1.72 -16.09
CA GLU A 71 0.37 -1.32 -15.12
C GLU A 71 -0.21 -0.87 -13.76
N GLN A 72 -1.52 -1.04 -13.55
CA GLN A 72 -2.23 -0.55 -12.36
C GLN A 72 -2.17 -1.52 -11.19
N ILE A 73 -2.14 -0.96 -9.98
CA ILE A 73 -2.26 -1.72 -8.75
C ILE A 73 -3.72 -1.76 -8.27
N PHE A 74 -4.22 -2.97 -8.03
CA PHE A 74 -5.59 -3.21 -7.56
C PHE A 74 -5.61 -3.78 -6.14
N PRO A 75 -6.60 -3.39 -5.30
CA PRO A 75 -6.87 -4.13 -4.07
C PRO A 75 -7.32 -5.55 -4.35
N ARG A 76 -6.90 -6.46 -3.48
CA ARG A 76 -7.54 -7.77 -3.36
C ARG A 76 -8.84 -7.67 -2.55
N ALA A 77 -9.90 -8.29 -3.05
CA ALA A 77 -11.10 -8.54 -2.26
C ALA A 77 -10.79 -9.59 -1.17
N VAL A 78 -11.07 -9.25 0.09
CA VAL A 78 -10.85 -10.17 1.20
C VAL A 78 -12.18 -10.54 1.84
N ARG A 79 -12.41 -11.85 2.00
CA ARG A 79 -13.62 -12.36 2.66
C ARG A 79 -13.77 -11.77 4.06
N GLY A 80 -14.99 -11.33 4.39
CA GLY A 80 -15.31 -10.77 5.70
C GLY A 80 -14.86 -9.33 5.93
N ARG A 81 -14.32 -8.65 4.90
CA ARG A 81 -13.96 -7.23 4.94
C ARG A 81 -14.85 -6.43 3.99
N SER A 82 -15.23 -5.21 4.37
CA SER A 82 -16.12 -4.40 3.55
C SER A 82 -15.39 -3.85 2.32
N PRO A 83 -16.04 -3.81 1.13
CA PRO A 83 -15.49 -3.17 -0.06
C PRO A 83 -15.11 -1.71 0.18
N GLU A 84 -15.87 -0.99 1.01
CA GLU A 84 -15.64 0.40 1.36
C GLU A 84 -14.34 0.58 2.15
N ASN A 85 -14.08 -0.31 3.12
CA ASN A 85 -12.84 -0.27 3.90
C ASN A 85 -11.64 -0.65 3.04
N ILE A 86 -11.79 -1.62 2.13
CA ILE A 86 -10.73 -2.00 1.18
C ILE A 86 -10.40 -0.81 0.26
N LYS A 87 -11.41 -0.13 -0.28
CA LYS A 87 -11.22 1.08 -1.11
C LYS A 87 -10.55 2.21 -0.33
N LYS A 88 -11.02 2.47 0.90
CA LYS A 88 -10.44 3.47 1.80
C LYS A 88 -8.98 3.15 2.13
N LEU A 89 -8.67 1.89 2.40
CA LEU A 89 -7.32 1.39 2.68
C LEU A 89 -6.39 1.70 1.51
N VAL A 90 -6.73 1.29 0.29
CA VAL A 90 -5.88 1.53 -0.91
C VAL A 90 -5.60 3.01 -1.10
N ASN A 91 -6.66 3.84 -1.11
CA ASN A 91 -6.54 5.27 -1.37
C ASN A 91 -5.68 5.96 -0.33
N THR A 92 -5.90 5.64 0.94
CA THR A 92 -5.15 6.26 2.04
C THR A 92 -3.71 5.74 2.10
N PHE A 93 -3.48 4.47 1.74
CA PHE A 93 -2.15 3.86 1.79
C PHE A 93 -1.25 4.51 0.74
N PHE A 94 -1.69 4.50 -0.51
CA PHE A 94 -0.92 5.06 -1.61
C PHE A 94 -0.89 6.59 -1.61
N GLY A 95 -1.97 7.24 -1.15
CA GLY A 95 -1.94 8.68 -0.88
C GLY A 95 -0.87 9.05 0.17
N GLY A 96 -0.74 8.26 1.23
CA GLY A 96 0.31 8.42 2.23
C GLY A 96 1.72 8.23 1.66
N MET A 97 1.91 7.20 0.82
CA MET A 97 3.19 6.96 0.13
C MET A 97 3.58 8.11 -0.80
N LEU A 98 2.62 8.64 -1.56
CA LEU A 98 2.85 9.78 -2.45
C LEU A 98 3.24 11.04 -1.67
N VAL A 99 2.52 11.34 -0.58
CA VAL A 99 2.85 12.51 0.27
C VAL A 99 4.22 12.34 0.91
N PHE A 100 4.56 11.13 1.37
CA PHE A 100 5.87 10.84 1.94
C PHE A 100 7.00 11.04 0.91
N ASP A 101 6.85 10.52 -0.30
CA ASP A 101 7.83 10.67 -1.38
C ASP A 101 8.05 12.15 -1.75
N LEU A 102 6.98 12.92 -1.96
CA LEU A 102 7.09 14.36 -2.25
C LEU A 102 7.72 15.14 -1.10
N ALA A 103 7.40 14.79 0.15
CA ALA A 103 8.03 15.41 1.32
C ALA A 103 9.52 15.08 1.39
N LEU A 104 9.92 13.86 1.03
CA LEU A 104 11.32 13.46 0.99
C LEU A 104 12.08 14.22 -0.10
N GLN A 105 11.52 14.29 -1.31
CA GLN A 105 12.09 15.09 -2.41
C GLN A 105 12.26 16.56 -1.98
N TRP A 106 11.26 17.13 -1.29
CA TRP A 106 11.35 18.52 -0.83
C TRP A 106 12.51 18.77 0.12
N VAL A 107 12.77 17.83 1.03
CA VAL A 107 13.80 17.98 2.07
C VAL A 107 15.20 17.66 1.54
N LEU A 108 15.32 16.67 0.64
CA LEU A 108 16.62 16.11 0.24
C LEU A 108 17.10 16.52 -1.16
N GLU A 109 16.20 16.89 -2.06
CA GLU A 109 16.52 17.10 -3.47
C GLU A 109 16.29 18.56 -3.88
N PRO A 110 17.27 19.23 -4.49
CA PRO A 110 17.05 20.53 -5.10
C PRO A 110 16.28 20.36 -6.42
N GLY A 111 15.34 21.26 -6.69
CA GLY A 111 14.64 21.33 -7.98
C GLY A 111 13.16 20.94 -7.90
N PRO A 112 12.51 20.73 -9.07
CA PRO A 112 11.09 20.44 -9.11
C PRO A 112 10.75 19.02 -8.67
N PHE A 113 9.53 18.81 -8.16
CA PHE A 113 9.06 17.47 -7.82
C PHE A 113 8.96 16.56 -9.04
N ARG A 114 9.46 15.33 -8.90
CA ARG A 114 9.28 14.24 -9.85
C ARG A 114 8.08 13.40 -9.44
N TYR A 115 7.07 13.38 -10.30
CA TYR A 115 5.88 12.54 -10.13
C TYR A 115 6.02 11.23 -10.92
N ASP A 116 6.21 10.10 -10.23
CA ASP A 116 6.34 8.77 -10.82
C ASP A 116 5.34 7.74 -10.23
N PHE A 117 4.04 8.07 -10.32
CA PHE A 117 2.94 7.26 -9.80
C PHE A 117 1.97 6.81 -10.91
N LYS A 118 2.51 6.54 -12.11
CA LYS A 118 1.71 6.06 -13.26
C LYS A 118 0.96 4.76 -12.92
N TRP A 119 1.61 3.86 -12.18
CA TRP A 119 1.05 2.61 -11.68
C TRP A 119 -0.14 2.79 -10.70
N LEU A 120 -0.29 3.98 -10.10
CA LEU A 120 -1.40 4.27 -9.18
C LEU A 120 -2.61 4.91 -9.89
N THR A 121 -2.32 5.74 -10.89
CA THR A 121 -3.31 6.62 -11.54
C THR A 121 -3.75 6.12 -12.91
N GLY A 122 -3.01 5.15 -13.47
CA GLY A 122 -3.52 4.25 -14.49
C GLY A 122 -3.76 4.83 -15.87
N LYS A 123 -3.40 6.10 -16.09
CA LYS A 123 -3.55 6.78 -17.38
C LYS A 123 -2.22 7.35 -17.86
N SER A 124 -2.02 7.26 -19.16
CA SER A 124 -0.94 7.89 -19.93
C SER A 124 -0.94 9.43 -19.89
N GLU A 125 -1.95 10.06 -19.28
CA GLU A 125 -2.13 11.52 -19.25
C GLU A 125 -2.03 12.10 -17.82
N ASN A 126 -1.03 11.69 -17.05
CA ASN A 126 -0.68 12.43 -15.83
C ASN A 126 0.12 13.70 -16.12
N ALA A 127 0.14 14.21 -17.36
CA ALA A 127 0.86 15.43 -17.71
C ALA A 127 0.42 16.60 -16.82
N ALA A 128 -0.88 16.70 -16.51
CA ALA A 128 -1.41 17.71 -15.60
C ALA A 128 -0.91 17.52 -14.15
N LEU A 129 -0.80 16.29 -13.65
CA LEU A 129 -0.28 16.01 -12.30
C LEU A 129 1.24 16.21 -12.22
N ILE A 130 1.97 15.85 -13.28
CA ILE A 130 3.41 16.09 -13.41
C ILE A 130 3.69 17.59 -13.46
N ALA A 131 2.93 18.33 -14.27
CA ALA A 131 3.03 19.79 -14.34
C ALA A 131 2.69 20.43 -13.00
N LEU A 132 1.59 20.02 -12.36
CA LEU A 132 1.19 20.51 -11.05
C LEU A 132 2.26 20.27 -9.98
N ALA A 133 2.85 19.06 -9.94
CA ALA A 133 3.92 18.74 -9.01
C ALA A 133 5.15 19.64 -9.25
N SER A 134 5.56 19.78 -10.52
CA SER A 134 6.71 20.62 -10.92
C SER A 134 6.50 22.10 -10.60
N ASP A 135 5.30 22.63 -10.81
CA ASP A 135 4.96 24.03 -10.53
C ASP A 135 4.83 24.31 -9.03
N SER A 136 4.27 23.37 -8.26
CA SER A 136 4.12 23.49 -6.81
C SER A 136 5.47 23.62 -6.11
N SER A 137 6.49 22.88 -6.57
CA SER A 137 7.86 23.04 -6.08
C SER A 137 8.45 24.42 -6.40
N ARG A 138 8.25 24.95 -7.61
CA ARG A 138 8.80 26.26 -8.01
C ARG A 138 8.22 27.40 -7.16
N SER A 139 6.92 27.36 -6.87
CA SER A 139 6.25 28.33 -5.99
C SER A 139 6.80 28.29 -4.56
N THR A 140 7.14 27.09 -4.06
CA THR A 140 7.65 26.89 -2.70
C THR A 140 9.12 27.31 -2.57
N THR A 141 9.97 26.96 -3.53
CA THR A 141 11.38 27.41 -3.58
C THR A 141 11.48 28.92 -3.73
N ALA A 142 10.60 29.54 -4.54
CA ALA A 142 10.54 30.99 -4.67
C ALA A 142 10.20 31.67 -3.34
N ARG A 143 9.29 31.11 -2.52
CA ARG A 143 8.94 31.66 -1.20
C ARG A 143 10.01 31.50 -0.12
N ILE A 144 10.86 30.47 -0.20
CA ILE A 144 11.93 30.24 0.79
C ILE A 144 13.14 31.14 0.49
N LEU A 145 13.35 31.51 -0.78
CA LEU A 145 14.47 32.37 -1.21
C LEU A 145 14.16 33.87 -1.22
N THR A 146 12.91 34.30 -1.06
CA THR A 146 12.59 35.70 -0.75
C THR A 146 12.71 35.93 0.76
N PRO A 147 13.62 36.78 1.24
CA PRO A 147 13.55 37.24 2.63
C PRO A 147 12.22 37.97 2.79
N ALA A 148 11.51 37.70 3.88
CA ALA A 148 10.40 38.55 4.30
C ALA A 148 10.96 39.98 4.51
N LEU A 149 10.63 40.88 3.60
CA LEU A 149 10.79 42.33 3.73
C LEU A 149 9.48 42.91 4.29
#